data_AF-A0A1C5VY88-F1
#
_entry.id   AF-A0A1C5VY88-F1
#
_cell.length_a   1.000
_cell.length_b   1.000
_cell.length_c   1.000
_cell.angle_alpha   90.00
_cell.angle_beta   90.00
_cell.angle_gamma   90.00
#
_symmetry.space_group_name_H-M   'P 1'
#
loop_
_entity.id
_entity.type
_entity.pdbx_description
1 polymer ?
#
loop_
_entity_poly.entity_id
_entity_poly.type
_entity_poly.pdbx_seq_one_letter_code
_entity_poly.pdbx_strand_id
1 'polypeptide(L)' 'MQKKRLKMTTSREVRRAVNRITNMLLNGEIDPKTANAILYGCNVCLGAIRVDDQQAKLDELEKIVEELGGKNGR' A
#
# COMPACT_ATOMS: atom_id res chain seq x y z
N MET A 1 6.65 -27.38 8.98
CA MET A 1 6.38 -26.03 9.51
C MET A 1 5.90 -25.15 8.36
N GLN A 2 4.70 -24.58 8.43
CA GLN A 2 4.15 -23.76 7.34
C GLN A 2 4.88 -22.41 7.31
N LYS A 3 5.41 -22.01 6.15
CA LYS A 3 6.11 -20.72 6.00
C LYS A 3 5.12 -19.58 6.25
N LYS A 4 5.41 -18.70 7.22
CA LYS A 4 4.61 -17.48 7.44
C LYS A 4 4.73 -16.58 6.21
N ARG A 5 3.59 -16.12 5.69
CA ARG A 5 3.52 -15.19 4.54
C ARG A 5 2.94 -13.85 5.02
N LEU A 6 3.59 -12.76 4.68
CA LEU A 6 3.00 -11.43 4.86
C LEU A 6 2.01 -11.19 3.73
N LYS A 7 0.76 -10.86 4.07
CA LYS A 7 -0.19 -10.27 3.14
C LYS A 7 0.00 -8.76 3.16
N MET A 8 0.15 -8.16 1.99
CA MET A 8 0.45 -6.74 1.78
C MET A 8 -0.39 -6.18 0.63
N THR A 9 -1.63 -6.65 0.47
CA THR A 9 -2.50 -6.24 -0.65
C THR A 9 -3.29 -4.97 -0.34
N THR A 10 -3.38 -4.57 0.93
CA THR A 10 -4.04 -3.33 1.34
C THR A 10 -3.16 -2.52 2.29
N SER A 11 -3.37 -1.21 2.31
CA SER A 11 -2.69 -0.31 3.25
C SER A 11 -2.85 -0.74 4.71
N ARG A 12 -4.01 -1.32 5.08
CA ARG A 12 -4.26 -1.84 6.43
C ARG A 12 -3.39 -3.05 6.76
N GLU A 13 -3.26 -3.97 5.82
CA GLU A 13 -2.42 -5.15 6.00
C GLU A 13 -0.93 -4.80 6.06
N VAL A 14 -0.48 -3.86 5.23
CA VAL A 14 0.91 -3.38 5.28
C VAL A 14 1.21 -2.74 6.64
N ARG A 15 0.33 -1.88 7.16
CA ARG A 15 0.49 -1.30 8.52
C ARG A 15 0.60 -2.38 9.60
N ARG A 16 -0.21 -3.44 9.52
CA ARG A 16 -0.11 -4.60 10.44
C ARG A 16 1.21 -5.36 10.28
N ALA A 17 1.75 -5.45 9.07
CA ALA A 17 3.06 -6.07 8.84
C ALA A 17 4.17 -5.21 9.46
N VAL A 18 4.19 -3.91 9.20
CA VAL A 18 5.15 -2.95 9.78
C VAL A 18 5.14 -3.04 11.30
N ASN A 19 3.99 -2.95 11.96
CA ASN A 19 3.91 -3.05 13.42
C ASN A 19 4.52 -4.35 13.97
N ARG A 20 4.29 -5.48 13.29
CA ARG A 20 4.89 -6.76 13.71
C ARG A 20 6.41 -6.75 13.56
N ILE A 21 6.92 -6.28 12.42
CA ILE A 21 8.37 -6.21 12.16
C ILE A 21 9.05 -5.28 13.16
N THR A 22 8.46 -4.12 13.44
CA THR A 22 8.99 -3.17 14.42
C THR A 22 9.02 -3.76 15.83
N ASN A 23 7.98 -4.49 16.25
CA ASN A 23 7.98 -5.18 17.54
C ASN A 23 9.05 -6.29 17.60
N MET A 24 9.20 -7.08 16.54
CA MET A 24 10.25 -8.11 16.46
C MET A 24 11.64 -7.49 16.55
N LEU A 25 11.88 -6.34 15.89
CA LEU A 25 13.13 -5.60 15.98
C LEU A 25 13.36 -5.07 17.40
N LEU A 26 12.34 -4.45 18.00
CA LEU A 26 12.41 -3.90 19.37
C LEU A 26 12.74 -4.99 20.41
N ASN A 27 12.20 -6.19 20.23
CA ASN A 27 12.43 -7.34 21.10
C ASN A 27 13.72 -8.12 20.77
N GLY A 28 14.49 -7.71 19.75
CA GLY A 28 15.71 -8.41 19.33
C GLY A 28 15.47 -9.76 18.65
N GLU A 29 14.24 -10.05 18.20
CA GLU A 29 13.88 -11.29 17.50
C GLU A 29 14.43 -11.34 16.07
N ILE A 30 14.72 -10.18 15.48
CA ILE A 30 15.33 -10.03 14.15
C ILE A 30 16.42 -8.96 14.18
N ASP A 31 17.42 -9.10 13.33
CA ASP A 31 18.48 -8.11 13.20
C ASP A 31 18.01 -6.86 12.41
N PRO A 32 18.64 -5.69 12.62
CA PRO A 32 18.29 -4.46 11.92
C PRO A 32 18.34 -4.55 10.40
N LYS A 33 19.27 -5.35 9.82
CA LYS A 33 19.40 -5.48 8.36
C LYS A 33 18.22 -6.25 7.78
N THR A 34 17.81 -7.33 8.43
CA THR A 34 16.60 -8.09 8.08
C THR A 34 15.35 -7.21 8.23
N ALA A 35 15.20 -6.51 9.35
CA ALA A 35 14.06 -5.61 9.57
C ALA A 35 13.95 -4.54 8.46
N ASN A 36 15.06 -3.87 8.16
CA ASN A 36 15.12 -2.83 7.12
C ASN A 36 14.76 -3.37 5.73
N ALA A 37 15.24 -4.56 5.37
CA ALA A 37 14.90 -5.19 4.09
C ALA A 37 13.38 -5.46 3.96
N ILE A 38 12.74 -5.91 5.03
CA ILE A 38 11.29 -6.18 5.02
C ILE A 38 10.49 -4.88 5.03
N LEU A 39 10.90 -3.87 5.81
CA LEU A 39 10.28 -2.55 5.84
C LEU A 39 10.39 -1.84 4.48
N TYR A 40 11.49 -2.01 3.77
CA TYR A 40 11.63 -1.54 2.39
C TYR A 40 10.58 -2.16 1.47
N GLY A 41 10.37 -3.48 1.55
CA GLY A 41 9.30 -4.15 0.82
C GLY A 41 7.91 -3.60 1.16
N CYS A 42 7.65 -3.29 2.44
CA CYS A 42 6.41 -2.64 2.87
C CYS A 42 6.22 -1.25 2.24
N ASN A 43 7.28 -0.45 2.15
CA ASN A 43 7.24 0.86 1.51
C ASN A 43 6.95 0.76 0.00
N VAL A 44 7.56 -0.20 -0.69
CA VAL A 44 7.27 -0.46 -2.11
C VAL A 44 5.79 -0.82 -2.30
N CYS A 45 5.24 -1.72 -1.47
CA CYS A 45 3.83 -2.08 -1.53
C CYS A 45 2.89 -0.89 -1.27
N LEU A 46 3.19 -0.05 -0.27
CA LEU A 46 2.39 1.16 -0.01
C LEU A 46 2.45 2.15 -1.17
N GLY A 47 3.61 2.29 -1.81
CA GLY A 47 3.78 3.10 -3.02
C GLY A 47 2.86 2.63 -4.14
N ALA A 48 2.87 1.32 -4.44
CA ALA A 48 2.01 0.74 -5.47
C ALA A 48 0.52 0.94 -5.16
N ILE A 49 0.08 0.60 -3.93
CA ILE A 49 -1.32 0.77 -3.51
C ILE A 49 -1.77 2.24 -3.66
N ARG A 50 -0.91 3.18 -3.28
CA ARG A 50 -1.22 4.61 -3.38
C ARG A 50 -1.38 5.04 -4.85
N VAL A 51 -0.53 4.56 -5.75
CA VAL A 51 -0.62 4.85 -7.17
C VAL A 51 -1.93 4.29 -7.73
N ASP A 52 -2.26 3.04 -7.41
CA ASP A 52 -3.51 2.40 -7.86
C ASP A 52 -4.76 3.16 -7.35
N ASP A 53 -4.79 3.52 -6.06
CA ASP A 53 -5.88 4.30 -5.46
C ASP A 53 -5.99 5.70 -6.09
N GLN A 54 -4.87 6.31 -6.47
CA GLN A 54 -4.86 7.62 -7.14
C GLN A 54 -5.37 7.49 -8.58
N GLN A 55 -4.95 6.45 -9.31
CA GLN A 55 -5.42 6.20 -10.68
C GLN A 55 -6.94 5.98 -10.70
N ALA A 56 -7.48 5.17 -9.79
CA ALA A 56 -8.93 4.94 -9.71
C ALA A 56 -9.72 6.24 -9.49
N LYS A 57 -9.20 7.18 -8.70
CA LYS A 57 -9.81 8.50 -8.50
C LYS A 57 -9.70 9.40 -9.73
N LEU A 58 -8.58 9.34 -10.45
CA LEU A 58 -8.42 10.06 -11.70
C LEU A 58 -9.42 9.57 -12.75
N ASP A 59 -9.56 8.26 -12.91
CA ASP A 59 -10.52 7.65 -13.83
C ASP A 59 -11.98 8.05 -13.51
N GLU A 60 -12.32 8.15 -12.22
CA GLU A 60 -13.63 8.63 -11.77
C GLU A 60 -13.83 10.12 -12.07
N LEU A 61 -12.81 10.95 -11.83
CA LEU A 61 -12.86 12.37 -12.14
C LEU A 61 -12.96 12.64 -13.64
N GLU A 62 -12.23 11.90 -14.48
CA GLU A 62 -12.31 12.01 -15.94
C GLU A 62 -13.74 11.76 -16.43
N LYS A 63 -14.41 10.72 -15.93
CA LYS A 63 -15.83 10.44 -16.25
C LYS A 63 -16.75 11.60 -15.85
N ILE A 64 -16.58 12.13 -14.65
CA ILE A 64 -17.39 13.27 -14.17
C ILE A 64 -17.18 14.49 -15.07
N VAL A 65 -15.93 14.77 -15.45
CA VAL A 65 -15.59 15.90 -16.34
C VAL A 65 -16.23 15.72 -17.72
N GLU A 66 -16.17 14.52 -18.30
CA GLU A 66 -16.82 14.20 -19.57
C GLU A 66 -18.33 14.40 -19.51
N GLU A 67 -18.98 13.92 -18.44
CA GLU A 67 -20.43 14.08 -18.25
C GLU A 67 -20.85 15.55 -18.12
N LEU A 68 -20.05 16.38 -17.43
CA LEU A 68 -20.31 17.81 -17.28
C LEU A 68 -20.02 18.59 -18.58
N GLY A 69 -18.94 18.26 -19.28
CA GLY A 69 -18.59 18.85 -20.57
C GLY A 69 -19.63 18.53 -21.65
N GLY A 70 -20.13 17.30 -21.68
CA GLY A 70 -21.21 16.88 -22.59
C GLY A 70 -22.57 17.51 -22.30
N LYS A 71 -22.80 18.00 -21.07
CA LYS A 71 -24.01 18.74 -20.69
C LYS A 71 -23.98 20.22 -21.10
N ASN A 72 -22.82 20.83 -21.27
CA ASN A 72 -22.67 22.23 -21.71
C ASN A 72 -22.66 22.40 -23.24
N GLY A 73 -22.61 21.30 -24.00
CA GLY A 73 -22.60 21.30 -25.47
C GLY A 73 -23.94 20.97 -26.15
N ARG A 74 -25.05 20.96 -25.41
CA ARG A 74 -26.41 20.75 -25.93
C ARG A 74 -27.32 21.93 -25.61
#